data_AF-A0A5S4FYQ9-F1
#
_entry.id   AF-A0A5S4FYQ9-F1
#
_cell.length_a   1.000
_cell.length_b   1.000
_cell.length_c   1.000
_cell.angle_alpha   90.00
_cell.angle_beta   90.00
_cell.angle_gamma   90.00
#
_symmetry.space_group_name_H-M   'P 1'
#
loop_
_entity.id
_entity.type
_entity.pdbx_description
1 polymer ?
#
loop_
_entity_poly.entity_id
_entity_poly.type
_entity_poly.pdbx_seq_one_letter_code
_entity_poly.pdbx_strand_id
1 'polypeptide(L)'
;MNLPEQPSGSEPPAAPSPASMRASDADRDEVADRLREALAEGRITPEEHAERIDAVYKAKTYAELAPVLSDLPDEQPPVSYTPLMLP
;
A
#
# COMPACT_ATOMS: atom_id res chain seq x y z
N MET A 1 -23.91 -17.10 45.24
CA MET A 1 -22.74 -16.20 45.13
C MET A 1 -22.40 -16.13 43.65
N ASN A 2 -22.94 -15.13 42.94
CA ASN A 2 -22.62 -14.92 41.52
C ASN A 2 -21.22 -14.32 41.45
N LEU A 3 -20.32 -14.99 40.73
CA LEU A 3 -19.03 -14.43 40.32
C LEU A 3 -19.31 -13.44 39.17
N PRO A 4 -18.76 -12.21 39.16
CA PRO A 4 -18.77 -11.45 37.92
C PRO A 4 -17.91 -12.23 36.92
N GLU A 5 -18.55 -12.75 35.87
CA GLU A 5 -17.86 -13.19 34.67
C GLU A 5 -17.03 -11.99 34.17
N GLN A 6 -15.73 -12.08 34.41
CA GLN A 6 -14.76 -11.20 33.81
C GLN A 6 -14.96 -11.32 32.29
N PRO A 7 -15.15 -10.22 31.54
CA PRO A 7 -15.19 -10.31 30.09
C PRO A 7 -13.82 -10.80 29.64
N SER A 8 -13.75 -12.06 29.25
CA SER A 8 -12.64 -12.67 28.54
C SER A 8 -12.57 -12.03 27.16
N GLY A 9 -12.00 -10.84 27.09
CA GLY A 9 -11.65 -10.12 25.88
C GLY A 9 -10.14 -9.97 25.79
N SER A 10 -9.39 -11.07 25.90
CA SER A 10 -8.09 -11.12 25.25
C SER A 10 -8.38 -11.20 23.75
N GLU A 11 -8.74 -10.06 23.16
CA GLU A 11 -8.64 -9.89 21.72
C GLU A 11 -7.19 -10.26 21.37
N PRO A 12 -6.96 -11.27 20.50
CA PRO A 12 -5.61 -11.62 20.11
C PRO A 12 -4.92 -10.33 19.64
N PRO A 13 -3.66 -10.04 20.05
CA PRO A 13 -2.96 -8.90 19.49
C PRO A 13 -3.00 -9.11 17.99
N ALA A 14 -3.69 -8.22 17.27
CA ALA A 14 -3.72 -8.23 15.82
C ALA A 14 -2.28 -8.46 15.37
N ALA A 15 -2.02 -9.61 14.75
CA ALA A 15 -0.71 -9.94 14.23
C ALA A 15 -0.19 -8.69 13.48
N PRO A 16 1.09 -8.31 13.59
CA PRO A 16 1.57 -7.08 12.98
C PRO A 16 1.18 -7.09 11.50
N SER A 17 0.17 -6.29 11.16
CA SER A 17 -0.30 -6.18 9.79
C SER A 17 0.91 -5.75 8.95
N PRO A 18 1.14 -6.31 7.74
CA PRO A 18 2.26 -5.88 6.90
C PRO A 18 2.26 -4.36 6.65
N ALA A 19 1.12 -3.70 6.82
CA ALA A 19 0.94 -2.26 6.86
C ALA A 19 1.77 -1.52 7.94
N SER A 20 2.02 -2.13 9.11
CA SER A 20 2.86 -1.54 10.17
C SER A 20 4.35 -1.89 10.04
N MET A 21 4.74 -2.68 9.02
CA MET A 21 6.15 -2.83 8.68
C MET A 21 6.71 -1.51 8.18
N ARG A 22 7.90 -1.17 8.68
CA ARG A 22 8.64 0.01 8.26
C ARG A 22 9.07 -0.16 6.81
N ALA A 23 8.76 0.82 5.97
CA ALA A 23 9.23 0.83 4.60
C ALA A 23 10.73 1.10 4.57
N SER A 24 11.48 0.18 3.98
CA SER A 24 12.92 0.34 3.82
C SER A 24 13.21 1.45 2.83
N ASP A 25 14.37 2.10 2.95
CA ASP A 25 14.78 3.14 2.00
C ASP A 25 14.83 2.60 0.56
N ALA A 26 15.19 1.32 0.37
CA ALA A 26 15.15 0.65 -0.94
C ALA A 26 13.74 0.60 -1.56
N ASP A 27 12.70 0.37 -0.75
CA ASP A 27 11.31 0.36 -1.22
C ASP A 27 10.89 1.76 -1.68
N ARG A 28 11.26 2.79 -0.91
CA ARG A 28 11.05 4.19 -1.29
C ARG A 28 11.81 4.58 -2.55
N ASP A 29 13.04 4.13 -2.72
CA ASP A 29 13.85 4.39 -3.92
C ASP A 29 13.25 3.75 -5.17
N GLU A 30 12.80 2.50 -5.09
CA GLU A 30 12.11 1.81 -6.19
C GLU A 30 10.84 2.55 -6.64
N VAL A 31 10.02 3.02 -5.69
CA VAL A 31 8.82 3.81 -6.01
C VAL A 31 9.20 5.17 -6.63
N ALA A 32 10.24 5.81 -6.10
CA ALA A 32 10.75 7.06 -6.65
C ALA A 32 11.24 6.89 -8.10
N ASP A 33 11.88 5.77 -8.42
CA ASP A 33 12.35 5.49 -9.78
C ASP A 33 11.19 5.26 -10.75
N ARG A 34 10.17 4.47 -10.36
CA ARG A 34 8.93 4.29 -11.14
C ARG A 34 8.21 5.60 -11.42
N LEU A 35 8.15 6.50 -10.44
CA LEU A 35 7.58 7.84 -10.62
C LEU A 35 8.37 8.65 -11.66
N ARG A 36 9.71 8.55 -11.65
CA ARG A 36 10.57 9.22 -12.64
C ARG A 36 10.36 8.66 -14.04
N GLU A 37 10.23 7.35 -14.20
CA GLU A 37 9.89 6.72 -15.48
C GLU A 37 8.52 7.20 -15.98
N ALA A 38 7.50 7.18 -15.11
CA ALA A 38 6.16 7.67 -15.47
C ALA A 38 6.16 9.15 -15.91
N LEU A 39 7.00 9.99 -15.28
CA LEU A 39 7.18 11.39 -15.69
C LEU A 39 7.90 11.50 -17.04
N ALA A 40 8.96 10.70 -17.25
CA ALA A 40 9.72 10.67 -18.51
C ALA A 40 8.85 10.20 -19.69
N GLU A 41 7.93 9.29 -19.44
CA GLU A 41 6.93 8.81 -20.39
C GLU A 41 5.73 9.77 -20.55
N GLY A 42 5.65 10.82 -19.73
CA GLY A 42 4.56 11.80 -19.76
C GLY A 42 3.22 11.26 -19.26
N ARG A 43 3.21 10.15 -18.51
CA ARG A 43 2.01 9.57 -17.90
C ARG A 43 1.53 10.35 -16.67
N ILE A 44 2.45 11.05 -16.01
CA ILE A 44 2.17 11.97 -14.90
C ILE A 44 2.81 13.33 -15.19
N THR A 45 2.25 14.40 -14.63
CA THR A 45 2.82 15.74 -14.76
C THR A 45 3.96 15.96 -13.76
N PRO A 46 4.85 16.95 -14.00
CA PRO A 46 5.88 17.31 -13.03
C PRO A 46 5.31 17.74 -11.66
N GLU A 47 4.15 18.38 -11.59
CA GLU A 47 3.48 18.67 -10.31
C GLU A 47 3.04 17.38 -9.59
N GLU A 48 2.39 16.47 -10.31
CA GLU A 48 1.93 15.18 -9.81
C GLU A 48 3.09 14.30 -9.30
N HIS A 49 4.23 14.35 -10.00
CA HIS A 49 5.48 13.70 -9.59
C HIS A 49 6.02 14.31 -8.29
N ALA A 50 6.02 15.65 -8.18
CA ALA A 50 6.52 16.34 -6.99
C ALA A 50 5.66 16.04 -5.73
N GLU A 51 4.34 15.96 -5.87
CA GLU A 51 3.45 15.60 -4.76
C GLU A 51 3.63 14.13 -4.35
N ARG A 52 3.73 13.21 -5.31
CA ARG A 52 3.92 11.78 -5.01
C ARG A 52 5.29 11.48 -4.44
N ILE A 53 6.37 12.09 -4.94
CA ILE A 53 7.73 11.86 -4.43
C ILE A 53 7.87 12.36 -2.98
N ASP A 54 7.22 13.47 -2.64
CA ASP A 54 7.20 13.99 -1.27
C ASP A 54 6.45 13.03 -0.32
N ALA A 55 5.34 12.45 -0.77
CA ALA A 55 4.62 11.42 -0.02
C ALA A 55 5.46 10.15 0.19
N VAL A 56 6.20 9.69 -0.83
CA VAL A 56 7.14 8.55 -0.73
C VAL A 56 8.19 8.79 0.34
N TYR A 57 8.86 9.95 0.33
CA TYR A 57 9.91 10.23 1.30
C TYR A 57 9.38 10.52 2.72
N LYS A 58 8.13 10.96 2.85
CA LYS A 58 7.46 11.13 4.16
C LYS A 58 6.97 9.81 4.74
N ALA A 59 6.65 8.82 3.92
CA ALA A 59 6.15 7.54 4.36
C ALA A 59 7.19 6.78 5.20
N LYS A 60 6.80 6.42 6.42
CA LYS A 60 7.65 5.61 7.33
C LYS A 60 7.24 4.15 7.32
N THR A 61 6.03 3.86 6.88
CA THR A 61 5.43 2.52 6.92
C THR A 61 4.85 2.14 5.56
N TYR A 62 4.73 0.84 5.29
CA TYR A 62 4.12 0.33 4.06
C TYR A 62 2.66 0.79 3.90
N ALA A 63 1.93 1.02 4.99
CA ALA A 63 0.59 1.60 4.96
C ALA A 63 0.53 2.97 4.28
N GLU A 64 1.58 3.78 4.48
CA GLU A 64 1.67 5.14 3.93
C GLU A 64 2.15 5.14 2.48
N LEU A 65 2.90 4.12 2.06
CA LEU A 65 3.31 3.92 0.66
C LEU A 65 2.24 3.25 -0.20
N ALA A 66 1.38 2.41 0.39
CA ALA A 66 0.30 1.71 -0.30
C ALA A 66 -0.58 2.61 -1.19
N PRO A 67 -1.04 3.80 -0.76
CA PRO A 67 -1.82 4.68 -1.63
C PRO A 67 -1.00 5.28 -2.78
N VAL A 68 0.29 5.57 -2.58
CA VAL A 68 1.16 6.07 -3.67
C VAL A 68 1.41 4.98 -4.70
N LEU A 69 1.66 3.75 -4.24
CA LEU A 69 1.82 2.56 -5.07
C LEU A 69 0.54 2.20 -5.84
N SER A 70 -0.63 2.38 -5.23
CA SER A 70 -1.92 2.06 -5.86
C SER A 70 -2.40 3.10 -6.86
N ASP A 71 -1.85 4.32 -6.78
CA ASP A 71 -2.24 5.46 -7.60
C ASP A 71 -1.29 5.71 -8.77
N LEU A 72 -0.05 5.20 -8.68
CA LEU A 72 0.63 4.78 -9.90
C LEU A 72 -0.32 3.84 -10.64
N PRO A 73 -0.62 4.05 -11.94
CA PRO A 73 -1.27 3.03 -12.73
C PRO A 73 -0.27 1.86 -12.83
N ASP A 74 -0.26 1.04 -11.79
CA ASP A 74 0.30 -0.29 -11.79
C ASP A 74 -0.29 -0.92 -13.05
N GLU A 75 0.56 -1.57 -13.86
CA GLU A 75 0.10 -2.65 -14.72
C GLU A 75 -0.80 -3.53 -13.85
N GLN A 76 -2.10 -3.25 -13.84
CA GLN A 76 -3.04 -4.10 -13.15
C GLN A 76 -2.78 -5.45 -13.81
N PRO A 77 -2.33 -6.50 -13.09
CA PRO A 77 -2.37 -7.81 -13.68
C PRO A 77 -3.81 -7.95 -14.15
N PRO A 78 -4.04 -8.27 -15.44
CA PRO A 78 -5.39 -8.27 -15.99
C PRO A 78 -6.21 -9.05 -14.99
N VAL A 79 -7.16 -8.37 -14.35
CA VAL A 79 -8.11 -8.99 -13.43
C VAL A 79 -8.61 -10.17 -14.24
N SER A 80 -8.14 -11.36 -13.88
CA SER A 80 -8.49 -12.56 -14.62
C SER A 80 -9.93 -12.74 -14.24
N TYR A 81 -10.77 -12.20 -15.11
CA TYR A 81 -12.14 -12.56 -15.30
C TYR A 81 -12.13 -14.07 -15.14
N THR A 82 -12.78 -14.60 -14.11
CA THR A 82 -13.31 -15.95 -14.19
C THR A 82 -14.61 -15.79 -14.96
N PRO A 83 -14.61 -15.87 -16.31
CA PRO A 83 -15.86 -16.08 -17.01
C PRO A 83 -16.43 -17.39 -16.49
N LEU A 84 -17.72 -17.31 -16.16
CA LEU A 84 -18.56 -18.39 -15.68
C LEU A 84 -18.26 -19.70 -16.41
N MET A 85 -17.91 -20.75 -15.66
CA MET A 85 -17.96 -22.14 -16.13
C MET A 85 -19.17 -22.80 -15.44
N LEU A 86 -20.30 -22.95 -16.14
CA LEU A 86 -20.79 -24.14 -16.90
C LEU A 86 -21.41 -25.21 -15.96
N PRO A 87 -22.36 -26.09 -16.35
CA PRO A 87 -22.66 -26.65 -17.68
C PRO A 87 -23.77 -25.93 -18.49
#